data_AF-M2QF95-F1
#
_entry.id   AF-M2QF95-F1
#
_cell.length_a   1.000
_cell.length_b   1.000
_cell.length_c   1.000
_cell.angle_alpha   90.00
_cell.angle_beta   90.00
_cell.angle_gamma   90.00
#
_symmetry.space_group_name_H-M   'P 1'
#
loop_
_entity.id
_entity.type
_entity.pdbx_description
1 polymer ?
#
loop_
_entity_poly.entity_id
_entity_poly.type
_entity_poly.pdbx_seq_one_letter_code
_entity_poly.pdbx_strand_id
1 'polypeptide(L)'
;MHSLMNKKNDNTLNFNINDIHNDKIQTHSPVKSFEGDEIPRFKARQIEAMNYQADLQAILIALLTQFSTVSVGRPHRISHLTKQFIKIKKIVFSDQNDSIDVLQYIQTRSKEQAQYEFKVGNTTKKTAKRRIQPTKRREAMRFLQDILIEFGYFVEVEIETIDGYEGEVTLFLNGHFFLGSNQIKILGNEINKKISSMLQTNANIVLDSRLYNSTFF
;
A
#
# COMPACT_ATOMS: atom_id res chain seq x y z
N MET A 1 23.66 -40.10 21.73
CA MET A 1 23.28 -40.53 20.35
C MET A 1 21.77 -40.55 20.27
N HIS A 2 21.17 -39.64 19.47
CA HIS A 2 19.78 -39.60 18.97
C HIS A 2 18.61 -39.68 19.99
N SER A 3 17.49 -38.94 19.90
CA SER A 3 16.94 -38.07 18.87
C SER A 3 15.88 -37.16 19.51
N LEU A 4 15.89 -35.88 19.13
CA LEU A 4 14.74 -34.95 19.18
C LEU A 4 13.76 -35.28 18.03
N MET A 5 12.59 -34.62 18.04
CA MET A 5 11.42 -34.66 17.11
C MET A 5 10.25 -35.47 17.67
N ASN A 6 9.00 -35.01 17.72
CA ASN A 6 8.34 -33.84 17.14
C ASN A 6 7.10 -33.51 18.00
N LYS A 7 7.00 -32.29 18.54
CA LYS A 7 5.71 -31.73 18.96
C LYS A 7 5.21 -30.82 17.84
N LYS A 8 4.19 -31.27 17.13
CA LYS A 8 3.35 -30.42 16.28
C LYS A 8 2.64 -29.43 17.20
N ASN A 9 2.93 -28.14 17.05
CA ASN A 9 2.08 -27.08 17.57
C ASN A 9 1.31 -26.50 16.39
N ASP A 10 0.08 -26.99 16.22
CA ASP A 10 -0.96 -26.32 15.46
C ASP A 10 -1.40 -25.08 16.25
N ASN A 11 -0.82 -23.92 15.94
CA ASN A 11 -1.30 -22.63 16.43
C ASN A 11 -2.20 -22.01 15.36
N THR A 12 -3.47 -22.44 15.33
CA THR A 12 -4.55 -21.66 14.72
C THR A 12 -4.80 -20.41 15.57
N LEU A 13 -4.40 -19.25 15.04
CA LEU A 13 -4.62 -17.94 15.64
C LEU A 13 -6.11 -17.57 15.57
N ASN A 14 -6.79 -17.62 16.71
CA ASN A 14 -8.15 -17.10 16.87
C ASN A 14 -8.12 -15.57 16.91
N PHE A 15 -8.53 -14.92 15.83
CA PHE A 15 -8.86 -13.50 15.80
C PHE A 15 -10.22 -13.26 16.46
N ASN A 16 -10.29 -12.44 17.52
CA ASN A 16 -11.55 -12.02 18.14
C ASN A 16 -11.96 -10.64 17.61
N ILE A 17 -12.96 -10.62 16.72
CA ILE A 17 -13.47 -9.41 16.03
C ILE A 17 -14.41 -8.57 16.93
N ASN A 18 -14.78 -9.09 18.12
CA ASN A 18 -15.88 -8.54 18.91
C ASN A 18 -15.53 -7.32 19.79
N ASP A 19 -14.27 -6.91 19.89
CA ASP A 19 -13.87 -5.79 20.77
C ASP A 19 -13.92 -4.40 20.11
N ILE A 20 -14.41 -4.28 18.87
CA ILE A 20 -14.43 -3.00 18.10
C ILE A 20 -15.80 -2.28 18.18
N HIS A 21 -16.70 -2.70 19.07
CA HIS A 21 -17.99 -2.03 19.27
C HIS A 21 -18.17 -1.46 20.67
N ASN A 22 -17.54 -0.31 20.91
CA ASN A 22 -18.20 0.85 21.50
C ASN A 22 -17.21 2.00 21.59
N ASP A 23 -17.24 2.90 20.61
CA ASP A 23 -17.07 4.32 20.90
C ASP A 23 -17.69 5.15 19.78
N LYS A 24 -18.74 5.90 20.13
CA LYS A 24 -19.33 6.92 19.27
C LYS A 24 -18.33 8.08 19.17
N ILE A 25 -17.36 7.97 18.27
CA ILE A 25 -16.51 9.09 17.89
C ILE A 25 -17.27 9.92 16.85
N GLN A 26 -17.78 11.07 17.28
CA GLN A 26 -18.24 12.12 16.37
C GLN A 26 -17.06 12.59 15.51
N THR A 27 -17.06 12.20 14.23
CA THR A 27 -16.03 12.60 13.27
C THR A 27 -16.36 13.96 12.67
N HIS A 28 -15.84 15.04 13.25
CA HIS A 28 -15.70 16.30 12.50
C HIS A 28 -14.42 16.24 11.65
N SER A 29 -14.52 15.58 10.49
CA SER A 29 -13.62 15.84 9.35
C SER A 29 -14.36 16.74 8.35
N PRO A 30 -13.74 17.76 7.75
CA PRO A 30 -14.42 18.66 6.83
C PRO A 30 -14.53 17.98 5.46
N VAL A 31 -15.39 16.96 5.37
CA VAL A 31 -15.93 16.52 4.09
C VAL A 31 -17.01 17.54 3.76
N LYS A 32 -16.70 18.47 2.85
CA LYS A 32 -17.77 19.25 2.21
C LYS A 32 -18.67 18.24 1.50
N SER A 33 -19.91 18.11 1.97
CA SER A 33 -20.98 17.43 1.25
C SER A 33 -21.18 18.19 -0.06
N PHE A 34 -20.84 17.56 -1.18
CA PHE A 34 -21.23 18.07 -2.49
C PHE A 34 -22.71 17.74 -2.68
N GLU A 35 -23.59 18.66 -2.28
CA GLU A 35 -24.94 18.69 -2.80
C GLU A 35 -24.86 19.19 -4.26
N GLY A 36 -25.24 18.35 -5.24
CA GLY A 36 -25.70 18.85 -6.54
C GLY A 36 -25.08 18.31 -7.83
N ASP A 37 -24.07 17.43 -7.82
CA ASP A 37 -23.61 16.75 -9.06
C ASP A 37 -23.23 15.30 -8.76
N GLU A 38 -24.03 14.33 -9.24
CA GLU A 38 -23.67 12.92 -9.16
C GLU A 38 -22.35 12.69 -9.91
N ILE A 39 -21.34 12.16 -9.20
CA ILE A 39 -20.07 11.78 -9.82
C ILE A 39 -20.37 10.76 -10.92
N PRO A 40 -19.98 11.00 -12.19
CA PRO A 40 -20.23 10.04 -13.25
C PRO A 40 -19.71 8.66 -12.90
N ARG A 41 -20.47 7.60 -13.22
CA ARG A 41 -20.16 6.21 -12.82
C ARG A 41 -18.73 5.77 -13.16
N PHE A 42 -18.19 6.17 -14.31
CA PHE A 42 -16.82 5.86 -14.70
C PHE A 42 -15.77 6.48 -13.75
N LYS A 43 -16.06 7.69 -13.25
CA LYS A 43 -15.18 8.41 -12.32
C LYS A 43 -15.30 7.84 -10.91
N ALA A 44 -16.49 7.39 -10.51
CA ALA A 44 -16.69 6.67 -9.25
C ALA A 44 -15.88 5.36 -9.22
N ARG A 45 -15.93 4.55 -10.29
CA ARG A 45 -15.14 3.33 -10.44
C ARG A 45 -13.63 3.61 -10.37
N GLN A 46 -13.17 4.64 -11.07
CA GLN A 46 -11.76 5.06 -11.03
C GLN A 46 -11.32 5.43 -9.59
N ILE A 47 -12.13 6.20 -8.87
CA ILE A 47 -11.87 6.58 -7.48
C ILE A 47 -11.79 5.34 -6.59
N GLU A 48 -12.71 4.40 -6.75
CA GLU A 48 -12.73 3.15 -5.99
C GLU A 48 -11.46 2.33 -6.24
N ALA A 49 -11.08 2.13 -7.51
CA ALA A 49 -9.87 1.38 -7.86
C ALA A 49 -8.59 2.02 -7.29
N MET A 50 -8.48 3.35 -7.39
CA MET A 50 -7.38 4.11 -6.82
C MET A 50 -7.31 4.01 -5.30
N ASN A 51 -8.46 4.01 -4.63
CA ASN A 51 -8.56 3.90 -3.18
C ASN A 51 -8.21 2.50 -2.71
N TYR A 52 -8.68 1.47 -3.41
CA TYR A 52 -8.40 0.09 -3.07
C TYR A 52 -6.90 -0.22 -3.17
N GLN A 53 -6.24 0.27 -4.22
CA GLN A 53 -4.78 0.18 -4.33
C GLN A 53 -4.07 0.92 -3.19
N ALA A 54 -4.57 2.09 -2.76
CA ALA A 54 -3.98 2.83 -1.64
C ALA A 54 -4.19 2.14 -0.29
N ASP A 55 -5.31 1.44 -0.10
CA ASP A 55 -5.58 0.62 1.08
C ASP A 55 -4.61 -0.57 1.15
N LEU A 56 -4.46 -1.30 0.04
CA LEU A 56 -3.49 -2.40 -0.02
C LEU A 56 -2.07 -1.89 0.22
N GLN A 57 -1.68 -0.77 -0.40
CA GLN A 57 -0.37 -0.16 -0.18
C GLN A 57 -0.10 0.10 1.30
N ALA A 58 -1.09 0.63 2.02
CA ALA A 58 -0.95 0.95 3.44
C ALA A 58 -0.70 -0.31 4.28
N ILE A 59 -1.39 -1.41 3.98
CA ILE A 59 -1.15 -2.72 4.61
C ILE A 59 0.27 -3.21 4.31
N LEU A 60 0.69 -3.21 3.05
CA LEU A 60 2.02 -3.67 2.67
C LEU A 60 3.13 -2.86 3.35
N ILE A 61 2.98 -1.53 3.46
CA ILE A 61 3.90 -0.70 4.22
C ILE A 61 3.96 -1.14 5.69
N ALA A 62 2.81 -1.33 6.33
CA ALA A 62 2.79 -1.73 7.73
C ALA A 62 3.40 -3.12 7.95
N LEU A 63 3.15 -4.09 7.07
CA LEU A 63 3.79 -5.40 7.12
C LEU A 63 5.31 -5.30 6.95
N LEU A 64 5.78 -4.48 6.01
CA LEU A 64 7.21 -4.28 5.77
C LEU A 64 7.93 -3.68 6.98
N THR A 65 7.22 -2.88 7.80
CA THR A 65 7.81 -2.30 9.01
C THR A 65 8.11 -3.33 10.12
N GLN A 66 7.65 -4.57 9.97
CA GLN A 66 8.02 -5.68 10.86
C GLN A 66 9.49 -6.12 10.65
N PHE A 67 10.05 -5.84 9.47
CA PHE A 67 11.41 -6.27 9.08
C PHE A 67 12.35 -5.08 8.81
N SER A 68 11.82 -3.86 8.86
CA SER A 68 12.54 -2.66 8.43
C SER A 68 11.96 -1.40 9.06
N THR A 69 12.66 -0.29 8.89
CA THR A 69 12.09 1.04 9.04
C THR A 69 11.78 1.63 7.68
N VAL A 70 10.59 2.24 7.54
CA VAL A 70 10.12 2.81 6.29
C VAL A 70 9.96 4.32 6.44
N SER A 71 10.80 5.07 5.74
CA SER A 71 10.68 6.53 5.68
C SER A 71 9.65 6.92 4.61
N VAL A 72 8.61 7.65 5.01
CA VAL A 72 7.59 8.18 4.09
C VAL A 72 7.54 9.71 4.14
N GLY A 73 7.15 10.33 3.03
CA GLY A 73 7.12 11.78 2.88
C GLY A 73 5.75 12.32 2.53
N ARG A 74 5.54 13.60 2.83
CA ARG A 74 4.33 14.32 2.44
C ARG A 74 4.15 14.26 0.91
N PRO A 75 2.94 13.94 0.42
CA PRO A 75 2.65 13.98 -1.01
C PRO A 75 2.79 15.41 -1.55
N HIS A 76 3.26 15.56 -2.79
CA HIS A 76 3.36 16.86 -3.43
C HIS A 76 1.97 17.44 -3.78
N ARG A 77 0.98 16.56 -3.99
CA ARG A 77 -0.42 16.95 -4.26
C ARG A 77 -1.31 16.12 -3.36
N ILE A 78 -2.18 16.78 -2.62
CA ILE A 78 -3.19 16.14 -1.79
C ILE A 78 -4.44 16.01 -2.66
N SER A 79 -5.00 14.80 -2.71
CA SER A 79 -6.28 14.54 -3.37
C SER A 79 -7.43 14.81 -2.41
N HIS A 80 -8.51 15.42 -2.90
CA HIS A 80 -9.75 15.58 -2.14
C HIS A 80 -10.75 14.45 -2.40
N LEU A 81 -10.56 13.66 -3.46
CA LEU A 81 -11.49 12.60 -3.89
C LEU A 81 -10.99 11.18 -3.59
N THR A 82 -9.67 11.01 -3.53
CA THR A 82 -9.04 9.71 -3.33
C THR A 82 -8.18 9.71 -2.08
N LYS A 83 -8.05 8.54 -1.47
CA LYS A 83 -7.09 8.26 -0.41
C LYS A 83 -5.69 8.54 -0.91
N GLN A 84 -4.83 8.96 0.01
CA GLN A 84 -3.47 9.31 -0.36
C GLN A 84 -2.67 8.05 -0.66
N PHE A 85 -2.12 7.95 -1.88
CA PHE A 85 -1.07 6.97 -2.15
C PHE A 85 0.22 7.45 -1.47
N ILE A 86 0.75 6.67 -0.54
CA ILE A 86 1.81 7.07 0.37
C ILE A 86 3.14 7.13 -0.40
N LYS A 87 3.85 8.26 -0.28
CA LYS A 87 5.15 8.43 -0.92
C LYS A 87 6.24 7.82 -0.05
N ILE A 88 6.70 6.63 -0.42
CA ILE A 88 7.82 5.95 0.22
C ILE A 88 9.13 6.57 -0.26
N LYS A 89 10.00 6.91 0.69
CA LYS A 89 11.30 7.51 0.41
C LYS A 89 12.43 6.51 0.46
N LYS A 90 12.53 5.81 1.58
CA LYS A 90 13.65 4.93 1.90
C LYS A 90 13.18 3.78 2.77
N ILE A 91 13.73 2.60 2.56
CA ILE A 91 13.58 1.43 3.43
C ILE A 91 14.96 1.12 4.02
N VAL A 92 15.04 0.86 5.31
CA VAL A 92 16.28 0.44 6.00
C VAL A 92 15.99 -0.84 6.76
N PHE A 93 16.62 -1.94 6.38
CA PHE A 93 16.39 -3.24 6.99
C PHE A 93 17.13 -3.35 8.33
N SER A 94 16.54 -4.05 9.30
CA SER A 94 16.99 -4.03 10.70
C SER A 94 18.39 -4.61 10.91
N ASP A 95 18.82 -5.54 10.05
CA ASP A 95 19.92 -6.44 10.39
C ASP A 95 21.26 -6.06 9.77
N GLN A 96 21.28 -5.17 8.78
CA GLN A 96 22.49 -4.81 8.03
C GLN A 96 22.32 -3.37 7.54
N ASN A 97 23.39 -2.58 7.37
CA ASN A 97 23.36 -1.21 6.80
C ASN A 97 22.77 -1.12 5.38
N ASP A 98 22.06 -2.14 4.92
CA ASP A 98 21.32 -2.21 3.69
C ASP A 98 20.12 -1.27 3.72
N SER A 99 20.03 -0.46 2.68
CA SER A 99 18.95 0.47 2.53
C SER A 99 18.66 0.74 1.07
N ILE A 100 17.38 0.88 0.77
CA ILE A 100 16.91 1.11 -0.58
C ILE A 100 16.35 2.52 -0.67
N ASP A 101 16.92 3.35 -1.56
CA ASP A 101 16.29 4.60 -1.98
C ASP A 101 15.17 4.30 -2.98
N VAL A 102 13.95 4.24 -2.46
CA VAL A 102 12.75 3.89 -3.23
C VAL A 102 12.42 4.98 -4.26
N LEU A 103 12.72 6.25 -3.97
CA LEU A 103 12.49 7.32 -4.95
C LEU A 103 13.41 7.17 -6.15
N GLN A 104 14.68 6.90 -5.91
CA GLN A 104 15.66 6.68 -6.97
C GLN A 104 15.29 5.44 -7.79
N TYR A 105 14.91 4.34 -7.14
CA TYR A 105 14.46 3.12 -7.81
C TYR A 105 13.29 3.39 -8.77
N ILE A 106 12.18 3.95 -8.26
CA ILE A 106 10.98 4.24 -9.07
C ILE A 106 11.29 5.26 -10.17
N GLN A 107 12.14 6.25 -9.90
CA GLN A 107 12.53 7.24 -10.90
C GLN A 107 13.33 6.61 -12.04
N THR A 108 14.26 5.70 -11.74
CA THR A 108 15.05 4.96 -12.73
C THR A 108 14.14 4.09 -13.58
N ARG A 109 13.28 3.26 -12.97
CA ARG A 109 12.29 2.43 -13.68
C ARG A 109 11.37 3.25 -14.59
N SER A 110 10.90 4.39 -14.10
CA SER A 110 10.07 5.31 -14.91
C SER A 110 10.81 5.87 -16.13
N LYS A 111 12.10 6.17 -16.00
CA LYS A 111 12.92 6.68 -17.11
C LYS A 111 13.14 5.60 -18.15
N GLU A 112 13.44 4.38 -17.73
CA GLU A 112 13.60 3.21 -18.59
C GLU A 112 12.32 2.95 -19.41
N GLN A 113 11.17 2.89 -18.73
CA GLN A 113 9.86 2.71 -19.39
C GLN A 113 9.55 3.84 -20.39
N ALA A 114 9.82 5.09 -20.01
CA ALA A 114 9.57 6.23 -20.89
C ALA A 114 10.52 6.24 -22.10
N GLN A 115 11.75 5.77 -21.95
CA GLN A 115 12.70 5.64 -23.05
C GLN A 115 12.30 4.51 -23.99
N TYR A 116 11.81 3.39 -23.46
CA TYR A 116 11.25 2.30 -24.25
C TYR A 116 10.04 2.76 -25.07
N GLU A 117 9.06 3.41 -24.43
CA GLU A 117 7.87 3.97 -25.07
C GLU A 117 8.23 4.99 -26.17
N PHE A 118 9.26 5.82 -25.95
CA PHE A 118 9.76 6.75 -26.96
C PHE A 118 10.34 6.02 -28.18
N LYS A 119 11.14 4.97 -27.96
CA LYS A 119 11.83 4.23 -29.03
C LYS A 119 10.87 3.33 -29.83
N VAL A 120 9.96 2.64 -29.14
CA VAL A 120 9.10 1.60 -29.72
C VAL A 120 7.71 2.13 -30.06
N GLY A 121 7.13 2.98 -29.22
CA GLY A 121 5.76 3.49 -29.36
C GLY A 121 5.58 4.62 -30.38
N ASN A 122 6.62 4.93 -31.18
CA ASN A 122 6.65 6.00 -32.19
C ASN A 122 6.00 7.31 -31.70
N THR A 123 6.44 7.79 -30.53
CA THR A 123 5.86 8.96 -29.89
C THR A 123 6.92 9.95 -29.43
N THR A 124 6.53 11.17 -29.09
CA THR A 124 7.48 12.17 -28.61
C THR A 124 7.95 11.86 -27.19
N LYS A 125 9.16 12.32 -26.82
CA LYS A 125 9.66 12.20 -25.43
C LYS A 125 8.68 12.78 -24.40
N LYS A 126 7.97 13.86 -24.75
CA LYS A 126 6.95 14.48 -23.89
C LYS A 126 5.75 13.56 -23.69
N THR A 127 5.24 12.98 -24.79
CA THR A 127 4.10 12.06 -24.75
C THR A 127 4.45 10.77 -24.02
N ALA A 128 5.62 10.19 -24.27
CA ALA A 128 6.12 9.00 -23.58
C ALA A 128 6.19 9.24 -22.06
N LYS A 129 6.83 10.33 -21.63
CA LYS A 129 6.89 10.71 -20.20
C LYS A 129 5.50 10.86 -19.57
N ARG A 130 4.51 11.40 -20.30
CA ARG A 130 3.13 11.53 -19.82
C ARG A 130 2.46 10.18 -19.62
N ARG A 131 2.61 9.25 -20.59
CA ARG A 131 2.01 7.91 -20.56
C ARG A 131 2.53 7.03 -19.41
N ILE A 132 3.76 7.27 -18.97
CA ILE A 132 4.40 6.53 -17.86
C ILE A 132 4.07 7.10 -16.47
N GLN A 133 3.49 8.31 -16.36
CA GLN A 133 3.16 8.85 -15.02
C GLN A 133 2.22 7.94 -14.21
N PRO A 134 1.14 7.35 -14.77
CA PRO A 134 0.27 6.45 -14.03
C PRO A 134 0.97 5.16 -13.58
N THR A 135 1.96 4.67 -14.33
CA THR A 135 2.65 3.40 -14.02
C THR A 135 3.52 3.50 -12.77
N LYS A 136 3.89 4.70 -12.32
CA LYS A 136 4.68 4.89 -11.09
C LYS A 136 4.03 4.30 -9.84
N ARG A 137 2.70 4.44 -9.72
CA ARG A 137 1.96 3.83 -8.59
C ARG A 137 2.06 2.31 -8.66
N ARG A 138 1.89 1.76 -9.87
CA ARG A 138 2.03 0.33 -10.13
C ARG A 138 3.44 -0.19 -9.80
N GLU A 139 4.48 0.50 -10.24
CA GLU A 139 5.87 0.13 -9.93
C GLU A 139 6.13 0.16 -8.42
N ALA A 140 5.58 1.15 -7.70
CA ALA A 140 5.72 1.21 -6.25
C ALA A 140 4.99 0.06 -5.53
N MET A 141 3.82 -0.35 -6.03
CA MET A 141 3.11 -1.52 -5.51
C MET A 141 3.87 -2.82 -5.75
N ARG A 142 4.34 -3.04 -6.98
CA ARG A 142 5.11 -4.24 -7.35
C ARG A 142 6.40 -4.33 -6.55
N PHE A 143 7.12 -3.21 -6.40
CA PHE A 143 8.30 -3.16 -5.58
C PHE A 143 8.04 -3.57 -4.11
N LEU A 144 6.92 -3.16 -3.52
CA LEU A 144 6.55 -3.62 -2.17
C LEU A 144 6.21 -5.11 -2.13
N GLN A 145 5.46 -5.61 -3.12
CA GLN A 145 5.10 -7.02 -3.24
C GLN A 145 6.35 -7.89 -3.41
N ASP A 146 7.28 -7.48 -4.28
CA ASP A 146 8.55 -8.15 -4.55
C ASP A 146 9.46 -8.21 -3.31
N ILE A 147 9.43 -7.21 -2.43
CA ILE A 147 10.16 -7.28 -1.17
C ILE A 147 9.44 -8.22 -0.18
N LEU A 148 8.12 -8.11 -0.08
CA LEU A 148 7.33 -8.85 0.89
C LEU A 148 7.25 -10.35 0.60
N ILE A 149 7.43 -10.76 -0.66
CA ILE A 149 7.50 -12.18 -1.03
C ILE A 149 8.69 -12.89 -0.39
N GLU A 150 9.82 -12.20 -0.21
CA GLU A 150 11.02 -12.73 0.48
C GLU A 150 10.73 -12.97 1.97
N PHE A 151 9.71 -12.31 2.52
CA PHE A 151 9.23 -12.50 3.90
C PHE A 151 7.98 -13.42 3.97
N GLY A 152 7.66 -14.11 2.87
CA GLY A 152 6.56 -15.09 2.81
C GLY A 152 5.19 -14.50 2.53
N TYR A 153 5.06 -13.19 2.28
CA TYR A 153 3.78 -12.57 1.94
C TYR A 153 3.57 -12.58 0.42
N PHE A 154 2.39 -13.01 -0.02
CA PHE A 154 2.04 -13.03 -1.43
C PHE A 154 0.69 -12.35 -1.67
N VAL A 155 0.62 -11.47 -2.67
CA VAL A 155 -0.60 -10.74 -3.04
C VAL A 155 -1.11 -11.28 -4.37
N GLU A 156 -2.36 -11.73 -4.37
CA GLU A 156 -3.13 -12.03 -5.57
C GLU A 156 -4.13 -10.91 -5.84
N VAL A 157 -4.11 -10.37 -7.06
CA VAL A 157 -5.03 -9.33 -7.52
C VAL A 157 -5.77 -9.85 -8.74
N GLU A 158 -7.10 -9.87 -8.69
CA GLU A 158 -7.92 -10.33 -9.82
C GLU A 158 -7.77 -9.40 -11.04
N ILE A 159 -7.91 -8.08 -10.84
CA ILE A 159 -7.85 -7.10 -11.92
C ILE A 159 -6.95 -5.92 -11.54
N GLU A 160 -5.84 -5.76 -12.27
CA GLU A 160 -4.99 -4.57 -12.22
C GLU A 160 -5.24 -3.66 -13.43
N THR A 161 -5.80 -2.48 -13.19
CA THR A 161 -6.04 -1.46 -14.22
C THR A 161 -4.95 -0.39 -14.22
N ILE A 162 -5.07 0.62 -15.09
CA ILE A 162 -4.18 1.79 -15.05
C ILE A 162 -4.47 2.69 -13.84
N ASP A 163 -5.69 2.62 -13.31
CA ASP A 163 -6.17 3.46 -12.22
C ASP A 163 -5.97 2.80 -10.84
N GLY A 164 -5.95 1.47 -10.76
CA GLY A 164 -5.72 0.75 -9.52
C GLY A 164 -6.20 -0.70 -9.58
N TYR A 165 -6.81 -1.18 -8.50
CA TYR A 165 -7.27 -2.56 -8.38
C TYR A 165 -8.78 -2.67 -8.38
N GLU A 166 -9.28 -3.71 -9.04
CA GLU A 166 -10.69 -4.05 -9.10
C GLU A 166 -10.86 -5.56 -8.87
N GLY A 167 -12.07 -5.99 -8.53
CA GLY A 167 -12.35 -7.39 -8.20
C GLY A 167 -11.77 -7.80 -6.84
N GLU A 168 -11.49 -9.08 -6.69
CA GLU A 168 -10.93 -9.66 -5.47
C GLU A 168 -9.43 -9.39 -5.34
N VAL A 169 -8.99 -9.11 -4.11
CA VAL A 169 -7.58 -9.07 -3.73
C VAL A 169 -7.41 -9.94 -2.49
N THR A 170 -6.47 -10.87 -2.55
CA THR A 170 -6.16 -11.76 -1.44
C THR A 170 -4.70 -11.64 -1.08
N LEU A 171 -4.42 -11.47 0.20
CA LEU A 171 -3.08 -11.51 0.77
C LEU A 171 -2.90 -12.86 1.48
N PHE A 172 -1.78 -13.50 1.22
CA PHE A 172 -1.37 -14.76 1.82
C PHE A 172 -0.10 -14.58 2.64
N LEU A 173 0.09 -15.42 3.64
CA LEU A 173 1.33 -15.56 4.41
C LEU A 173 1.74 -17.03 4.42
N ASN A 174 2.93 -17.32 3.89
CA ASN A 174 3.47 -18.68 3.77
C ASN A 174 2.49 -19.67 3.12
N GLY A 175 1.81 -19.22 2.06
CA GLY A 175 0.82 -20.01 1.31
C GLY A 175 -0.55 -20.13 1.96
N HIS A 176 -0.76 -19.58 3.16
CA HIS A 176 -2.06 -19.59 3.83
C HIS A 176 -2.78 -18.26 3.65
N PHE A 177 -4.12 -18.32 3.54
CA PHE A 177 -4.96 -17.13 3.51
C PHE A 177 -4.66 -16.25 4.73
N PHE A 178 -4.38 -14.98 4.50
CA PHE A 178 -4.10 -14.01 5.56
C PHE A 178 -5.16 -12.91 5.60
N LEU A 179 -5.40 -12.20 4.50
CA LEU A 179 -6.46 -11.18 4.41
C LEU A 179 -7.19 -11.24 3.07
N GLY A 180 -8.52 -11.06 3.10
CA GLY A 180 -9.36 -10.91 1.92
C GLY A 180 -9.75 -9.45 1.64
N SER A 181 -10.41 -9.21 0.52
CA SER A 181 -10.78 -7.89 0.00
C SER A 181 -11.41 -6.95 1.03
N ASN A 182 -12.41 -7.42 1.78
CA ASN A 182 -13.11 -6.59 2.76
C ASN A 182 -12.20 -6.18 3.92
N GLN A 183 -11.37 -7.11 4.41
CA GLN A 183 -10.40 -6.82 5.47
C GLN A 183 -9.35 -5.83 4.98
N ILE A 184 -8.86 -5.99 3.74
CA ILE A 184 -7.89 -5.08 3.12
C ILE A 184 -8.45 -3.65 3.04
N LYS A 185 -9.69 -3.50 2.58
CA LYS A 185 -10.33 -2.18 2.46
C LYS A 185 -10.53 -1.49 3.82
N ILE A 186 -10.93 -2.24 4.85
CA ILE A 186 -11.16 -1.69 6.20
C ILE A 186 -9.82 -1.34 6.86
N LEU A 187 -8.93 -2.32 6.98
CA LEU A 187 -7.67 -2.15 7.70
C LEU A 187 -6.73 -1.18 6.98
N GLY A 188 -6.65 -1.30 5.65
CA GLY A 188 -5.85 -0.39 4.84
C GLY A 188 -6.30 1.06 4.95
N ASN A 189 -7.61 1.31 5.06
CA ASN A 189 -8.15 2.65 5.27
C ASN A 189 -7.72 3.24 6.62
N GLU A 190 -7.72 2.44 7.69
CA GLU A 190 -7.31 2.90 9.02
C GLU A 190 -5.81 3.23 9.05
N ILE A 191 -4.97 2.34 8.52
CA ILE A 191 -3.53 2.56 8.42
C ILE A 191 -3.24 3.80 7.55
N ASN A 192 -3.92 3.92 6.40
CA ASN A 192 -3.75 5.06 5.49
C ASN A 192 -4.11 6.39 6.18
N LYS A 193 -5.24 6.44 6.90
CA LYS A 193 -5.65 7.62 7.68
C LYS A 193 -4.63 7.98 8.75
N LYS A 194 -4.11 6.99 9.50
CA LYS A 194 -3.09 7.20 10.53
C LYS A 194 -1.80 7.77 9.96
N ILE A 195 -1.28 7.18 8.88
CA ILE A 195 -0.07 7.68 8.20
C ILE A 195 -0.31 9.09 7.64
N SER A 196 -1.46 9.30 7.00
CA SER A 196 -1.81 10.58 6.38
C SER A 196 -1.95 11.71 7.40
N SER A 197 -2.54 11.46 8.58
CA SER A 197 -2.65 12.47 9.64
C SER A 197 -1.27 12.84 10.21
N MET A 198 -0.37 11.87 10.40
CA MET A 198 1.02 12.13 10.80
C MET A 198 1.77 12.97 9.75
N LEU A 199 1.49 12.77 8.46
CA LEU A 199 2.06 13.55 7.37
C LEU A 199 1.46 14.95 7.21
N GLN A 200 0.31 15.26 7.83
CA GLN A 200 -0.24 16.63 7.84
C GLN A 200 0.60 17.56 8.72
N THR A 201 1.19 17.03 9.79
CA THR A 201 2.04 17.79 10.71
C THR A 201 3.51 17.70 10.35
N ASN A 202 3.98 16.52 9.91
CA ASN A 202 5.39 16.29 9.60
C ASN A 202 5.63 16.12 8.10
N ALA A 203 6.68 16.76 7.57
CA ALA A 203 7.03 16.63 6.15
C ALA A 203 7.58 15.23 5.81
N ASN A 204 8.20 14.57 6.79
CA ASN A 204 8.73 13.21 6.70
C ASN A 204 8.49 12.50 8.02
N ILE A 205 8.14 11.22 7.97
CA ILE A 205 8.00 10.36 9.14
C ILE A 205 8.71 9.03 8.87
N VAL A 206 9.22 8.42 9.94
CA VAL A 206 9.78 7.07 9.92
C VAL A 206 8.76 6.15 10.57
N LEU A 207 8.40 5.08 9.87
CA LEU A 207 7.48 4.05 10.34
C LEU A 207 8.28 2.82 10.77
N ASP A 208 7.87 2.22 11.89
CA ASP A 208 8.43 0.97 12.42
C ASP A 208 7.32 0.11 13.04
N SER A 209 7.63 -1.14 13.36
CA SER A 209 6.68 -2.15 13.85
C SER A 209 5.86 -1.70 15.05
N ARG A 210 6.41 -0.87 15.95
CA ARG A 210 5.72 -0.41 17.17
C ARG A 210 4.44 0.36 16.86
N LEU A 211 4.34 0.96 15.68
CA LEU A 211 3.14 1.66 15.23
C LEU A 211 1.97 0.73 14.90
N TYR A 212 2.23 -0.57 14.67
CA TYR A 212 1.26 -1.52 14.12
C TYR A 212 1.18 -2.83 14.88
N ASN A 213 1.92 -2.99 15.98
CA ASN A 213 1.90 -4.23 16.76
C ASN A 213 0.47 -4.62 17.14
N SER A 214 -0.33 -3.71 17.70
CA SER A 214 -1.74 -3.98 18.07
C SER A 214 -2.71 -4.14 16.89
N THR A 215 -2.23 -3.98 15.66
CA THR A 215 -3.04 -4.01 14.44
C THR A 215 -2.96 -5.36 13.74
N PHE A 216 -1.81 -6.05 13.84
CA PHE A 216 -1.59 -7.35 13.21
C PHE A 216 -1.32 -8.48 14.23
N PHE A 217 -1.03 -8.13 15.49
CA PHE A 217 -0.63 -9.03 16.58
C PHE A 217 -1.23 -8.59 17.92
#